data_AF-A0A0D6KB62-F1
#
_entry.id   AF-A0A0D6KB62-F1
#
_cell.length_a   1.000
_cell.length_b   1.000
_cell.length_c   1.000
_cell.angle_alpha   90.00
_cell.angle_beta   90.00
_cell.angle_gamma   90.00
#
_symmetry.space_group_name_H-M   'P 1'
#
loop_
_entity.id
_entity.type
_entity.pdbx_description
1 polymer ?
#
loop_
_entity_poly.entity_id
_entity_poly.type
_entity_poly.pdbx_seq_one_letter_code
_entity_poly.pdbx_strand_id
1 'polypeptide(L)'
;MQRELLIHRFGFNPQNILTLTDKQATRKGILQAFEEHLIKQAKPGDVVVFHFSGHGSRVIDADRDHPDGFVSSLVAVDSQLASDNSSSTKEVTGHTLWLLMAALKTENVTFVIDTIYSGGLVSSALKSSQLEGKFQVSPEEKAYQATWLQRLGLSAEEFIKQRRIGIPKGVVLASARRDQFAIDASFNDFHAGLFTYTFTQYLWQQSGNLTLGESFVNIARNVNALSFEQGNFQEPVLFVKPNSDYQQRPMYFIGVQAPSAEGVITQVKENQIEIWLGGVNPKNLENLNKSAVFEIINAEGQQQGTVKLESRKGLVGYAKLLASPTSISLKPGLLLRERVRATPSR
;
A
#
# COMPACT_ATOMS: atom_id res chain seq x y z
N MET A 1 0.55 -3.95 -7.66
CA MET A 1 0.87 -2.51 -7.73
C MET A 1 2.10 -2.14 -6.91
N GLN A 2 2.07 -2.31 -5.59
CA GLN A 2 3.17 -1.92 -4.71
C GLN A 2 4.52 -2.61 -5.00
N ARG A 3 4.51 -3.89 -5.37
CA ARG A 3 5.73 -4.63 -5.72
C ARG A 3 6.56 -3.91 -6.80
N GLU A 4 5.92 -3.53 -7.90
CA GLU A 4 6.59 -2.87 -9.02
C GLU A 4 7.09 -1.47 -8.63
N LEU A 5 6.31 -0.72 -7.84
CA LEU A 5 6.73 0.56 -7.27
C LEU A 5 7.99 0.42 -6.42
N LEU A 6 7.99 -0.51 -5.45
CA LEU A 6 9.11 -0.70 -4.53
C LEU A 6 10.39 -1.08 -5.27
N ILE A 7 10.29 -1.98 -6.26
CA ILE A 7 11.45 -2.43 -7.04
C ILE A 7 11.98 -1.30 -7.94
N HIS A 8 11.10 -0.73 -8.77
CA HIS A 8 11.53 0.09 -9.90
C HIS A 8 11.65 1.58 -9.58
N ARG A 9 11.02 2.07 -8.50
CA ARG A 9 11.11 3.47 -8.08
C ARG A 9 11.94 3.66 -6.82
N PHE A 10 11.89 2.71 -5.89
CA PHE A 10 12.58 2.80 -4.60
C PHE A 10 13.76 1.83 -4.44
N GLY A 11 14.05 1.00 -5.45
CA GLY A 11 15.25 0.16 -5.48
C GLY A 11 15.23 -1.04 -4.54
N PHE A 12 14.05 -1.48 -4.07
CA PHE A 12 13.97 -2.69 -3.26
C PHE A 12 14.43 -3.90 -4.08
N ASN A 13 15.31 -4.72 -3.51
CA ASN A 13 15.66 -5.99 -4.12
C ASN A 13 14.42 -6.90 -4.19
N PRO A 14 14.03 -7.40 -5.39
CA PRO A 14 12.87 -8.28 -5.53
C PRO A 14 12.88 -9.51 -4.61
N GLN A 15 14.06 -10.02 -4.24
CA GLN A 15 14.23 -11.16 -3.34
C GLN A 15 13.85 -10.84 -1.88
N ASN A 16 13.82 -9.55 -1.52
CA ASN A 16 13.44 -9.09 -0.18
C ASN A 16 11.93 -8.75 -0.09
N ILE A 17 11.15 -9.01 -1.15
CA ILE A 17 9.71 -8.74 -1.19
C ILE A 17 8.95 -10.07 -1.15
N LEU A 18 8.30 -10.34 -0.02
CA LEU A 18 7.33 -11.42 0.11
C LEU A 18 5.92 -10.90 -0.21
N THR A 19 5.25 -11.52 -1.18
CA THR A 19 3.86 -11.18 -1.54
C THR A 19 2.94 -12.36 -1.23
N LEU A 20 1.93 -12.13 -0.40
CA LEU A 20 0.86 -13.09 -0.13
C LEU A 20 -0.39 -12.65 -0.90
N THR A 21 -0.90 -13.50 -1.78
CA THR A 21 -2.16 -13.26 -2.51
C THR A 21 -3.15 -14.39 -2.30
N ASP A 22 -4.44 -14.07 -2.36
CA ASP A 22 -5.55 -15.01 -2.32
C ASP A 22 -5.40 -16.06 -1.20
N LYS A 23 -5.34 -17.34 -1.56
CA LYS A 23 -5.23 -18.49 -0.66
C LYS A 23 -4.01 -18.47 0.27
N GLN A 24 -3.00 -17.65 -0.03
CA GLN A 24 -1.80 -17.53 0.83
C GLN A 24 -2.00 -16.52 1.96
N ALA A 25 -2.90 -15.54 1.80
CA ALA A 25 -3.16 -14.47 2.77
C ALA A 25 -4.04 -14.95 3.94
N THR A 26 -3.73 -16.11 4.49
CA THR A 26 -4.33 -16.65 5.71
C THR A 26 -3.84 -15.91 6.95
N ARG A 27 -4.55 -15.97 8.08
CA ARG A 27 -4.09 -15.34 9.33
C ARG A 27 -2.70 -15.85 9.71
N LYS A 28 -2.49 -17.18 9.63
CA LYS A 28 -1.19 -17.79 9.87
C LYS A 28 -0.13 -17.29 8.89
N GLY A 29 -0.45 -17.20 7.60
CA GLY A 29 0.46 -16.71 6.57
C GLY A 29 0.92 -15.27 6.82
N ILE A 30 -0.02 -14.39 7.17
CA ILE A 30 0.27 -12.98 7.51
C ILE A 30 1.20 -12.90 8.74
N LEU A 31 0.86 -13.60 9.82
CA LEU A 31 1.67 -13.58 11.05
C LEU A 31 3.06 -14.18 10.81
N GLN A 32 3.16 -15.30 10.10
CA GLN A 32 4.44 -15.91 9.77
C GLN A 32 5.30 -15.00 8.87
N ALA A 33 4.70 -14.28 7.93
CA ALA A 33 5.43 -13.28 7.15
C ALA A 33 5.98 -12.15 8.05
N PHE A 34 5.21 -11.65 9.01
CA PHE A 34 5.73 -10.68 9.97
C PHE A 34 6.91 -11.23 10.78
N GLU A 35 6.77 -12.43 11.34
CA GLU A 35 7.81 -13.01 12.21
C GLU A 35 9.08 -13.37 11.43
N GLU A 36 8.93 -14.12 10.35
CA GLU A 36 10.07 -14.72 9.62
C GLU A 36 10.67 -13.77 8.58
N HIS A 37 9.84 -12.96 7.92
CA HIS A 37 10.30 -12.08 6.85
C HIS A 37 10.69 -10.69 7.37
N LEU A 38 9.89 -10.10 8.24
CA LEU A 38 10.13 -8.72 8.69
C LEU A 38 10.95 -8.66 9.99
N ILE A 39 10.48 -9.28 11.07
CA ILE A 39 11.06 -9.12 12.42
C ILE A 39 12.42 -9.81 12.55
N LYS A 40 12.54 -11.06 12.07
CA LYS A 40 13.80 -11.81 12.18
C LYS A 40 14.91 -11.26 11.30
N GLN A 41 14.60 -10.81 10.08
CA GLN A 41 15.59 -10.38 9.10
C GLN A 41 16.04 -8.93 9.28
N ALA A 42 15.12 -8.02 9.69
CA ALA A 42 15.43 -6.61 9.82
C ALA A 42 16.57 -6.34 10.83
N LYS A 43 17.41 -5.37 10.50
CA LYS A 43 18.47 -4.83 11.35
C LYS A 43 18.26 -3.32 11.56
N PRO A 44 18.90 -2.71 12.58
CA PRO A 44 18.88 -1.26 12.73
C PRO A 44 19.33 -0.55 11.46
N GLY A 45 18.52 0.39 10.98
CA GLY A 45 18.78 1.16 9.76
C GLY A 45 18.10 0.62 8.50
N ASP A 46 17.68 -0.65 8.48
CA ASP A 46 16.94 -1.22 7.34
C ASP A 46 15.59 -0.55 7.15
N VAL A 47 15.07 -0.51 5.93
CA VAL A 47 13.72 -0.04 5.63
C VAL A 47 12.74 -1.21 5.61
N VAL A 48 11.65 -1.10 6.37
CA VAL A 48 10.56 -2.09 6.38
C VAL A 48 9.29 -1.45 5.83
N VAL A 49 8.71 -2.09 4.81
CA VAL A 49 7.41 -1.72 4.26
C VAL A 49 6.46 -2.90 4.41
N PHE A 50 5.31 -2.65 5.02
CA PHE A 50 4.18 -3.58 5.03
C PHE A 50 3.01 -2.94 4.29
N HIS A 51 2.45 -3.64 3.32
CA HIS A 51 1.25 -3.21 2.62
C HIS A 51 0.18 -4.28 2.73
N PHE A 52 -1.02 -3.87 3.11
CA PHE A 52 -2.20 -4.72 3.09
C PHE A 52 -3.32 -4.02 2.32
N SER A 53 -3.95 -4.73 1.39
CA SER A 53 -5.18 -4.29 0.74
C SER A 53 -6.17 -5.44 0.76
N GLY A 54 -7.38 -5.19 1.26
CA GLY A 54 -8.41 -6.21 1.42
C GLY A 54 -9.52 -5.80 2.39
N HIS A 55 -10.25 -6.78 2.90
CA HIS A 55 -11.32 -6.52 3.86
C HIS A 55 -10.78 -6.15 5.24
N GLY A 56 -11.45 -5.18 5.86
CA GLY A 56 -11.25 -4.81 7.26
C GLY A 56 -12.56 -5.00 8.03
N SER A 57 -12.43 -5.30 9.32
CA SER A 57 -13.55 -5.51 10.24
C SER A 57 -13.35 -4.69 11.53
N ARG A 58 -14.31 -4.78 12.44
CA ARG A 58 -14.21 -4.24 13.80
C ARG A 58 -14.70 -5.30 14.78
N VAL A 59 -13.95 -5.47 15.85
CA VAL A 59 -14.29 -6.37 16.95
C VAL A 59 -14.43 -5.57 18.24
N ILE A 60 -15.26 -6.05 19.15
CA ILE A 60 -15.43 -5.49 20.49
C ILE A 60 -14.08 -5.52 21.19
N ASP A 61 -13.64 -4.33 21.60
CA ASP A 61 -12.41 -4.14 22.34
C ASP A 61 -12.70 -4.23 23.84
N ALA A 62 -12.27 -5.32 24.47
CA ALA A 62 -12.40 -5.52 25.91
C ALA A 62 -11.58 -4.50 26.72
N ASP A 63 -10.46 -4.03 26.16
CA ASP A 63 -9.54 -3.09 26.81
C ASP A 63 -10.01 -1.63 26.68
N ARG A 64 -10.97 -1.39 25.78
CA ARG A 64 -11.55 -0.07 25.46
C ARG A 64 -10.45 0.98 25.29
N ASP A 65 -9.48 0.69 24.44
CA ASP A 65 -8.40 1.61 24.11
C ASP A 65 -8.87 2.83 23.30
N HIS A 66 -10.07 2.73 22.71
CA HIS A 66 -10.80 3.79 22.02
C HIS A 66 -12.19 4.06 22.64
N PRO A 67 -12.68 5.32 22.64
CA PRO A 67 -14.00 5.66 23.19
C PRO A 67 -15.20 4.94 22.53
N ASP A 68 -15.08 4.45 21.30
CA ASP A 68 -16.16 3.69 20.65
C ASP A 68 -16.25 2.22 21.10
N GLY A 69 -15.28 1.72 21.88
CA GLY A 69 -15.26 0.35 22.39
C GLY A 69 -14.94 -0.73 21.34
N PHE A 70 -14.40 -0.35 20.18
CA PHE A 70 -13.99 -1.28 19.12
C PHE A 70 -12.50 -1.19 18.80
N VAL A 71 -11.96 -2.26 18.22
CA VAL A 71 -10.65 -2.26 17.56
C VAL A 71 -10.82 -2.76 16.12
N SER A 72 -10.21 -2.09 15.15
CA SER A 72 -10.27 -2.54 13.75
C SER A 72 -9.33 -3.72 13.53
N SER A 73 -9.64 -4.55 12.55
CA SER A 73 -8.87 -5.75 12.23
C SER A 73 -8.74 -5.99 10.73
N LEU A 74 -7.65 -6.67 10.34
CA LEU A 74 -7.46 -7.21 8.99
C LEU A 74 -8.18 -8.55 8.91
N VAL A 75 -9.00 -8.74 7.88
CA VAL A 75 -9.69 -10.00 7.63
C VAL A 75 -8.83 -10.86 6.71
N ALA A 76 -8.36 -12.00 7.22
CA ALA A 76 -7.61 -12.95 6.40
C ALA A 76 -8.54 -13.77 5.49
N VAL A 77 -7.98 -14.36 4.43
CA VAL A 77 -8.75 -15.14 3.43
C VAL A 77 -9.45 -16.37 4.03
N ASP A 78 -8.91 -16.92 5.12
CA ASP A 78 -9.44 -18.08 5.84
C ASP A 78 -10.43 -17.69 6.95
N SER A 79 -10.81 -16.41 7.04
CA SER A 79 -11.87 -15.96 7.92
C SER A 79 -13.22 -16.39 7.36
N GLN A 80 -14.03 -17.06 8.18
CA GLN A 80 -15.39 -17.46 7.80
C GLN A 80 -16.38 -16.35 8.18
N LEU A 81 -17.28 -16.02 7.26
CA LEU A 81 -18.45 -15.19 7.56
C LEU A 81 -19.34 -15.97 8.53
N ALA A 82 -19.54 -15.41 9.71
CA ALA A 82 -20.37 -15.99 10.75
C ALA A 82 -21.81 -16.19 10.25
N SER A 83 -22.26 -17.44 10.12
CA SER A 83 -23.70 -17.72 10.10
C SER A 83 -24.31 -17.63 11.50
N ASP A 84 -23.48 -17.79 12.56
CA ASP A 84 -23.86 -17.73 13.97
C ASP A 84 -22.75 -17.10 14.84
N ASN A 85 -23.13 -16.56 16.02
CA ASN A 85 -22.27 -15.88 17.01
C ASN A 85 -21.09 -16.71 17.59
N SER A 86 -20.79 -17.89 17.03
CA SER A 86 -19.77 -18.84 17.48
C SER A 86 -18.61 -19.03 16.49
N SER A 87 -18.62 -18.37 15.33
CA SER A 87 -17.56 -18.51 14.32
C SER A 87 -16.22 -17.90 14.78
N SER A 88 -15.11 -18.62 14.59
CA SER A 88 -13.77 -18.05 14.81
C SER A 88 -13.44 -17.06 13.68
N THR A 89 -13.53 -15.76 13.94
CA THR A 89 -13.02 -14.76 13.00
C THR A 89 -11.49 -14.87 12.98
N LYS A 90 -10.93 -15.21 11.81
CA LYS A 90 -9.48 -15.32 11.60
C LYS A 90 -8.95 -13.95 11.19
N GLU A 91 -8.91 -13.08 12.17
CA GLU A 91 -8.56 -11.68 12.00
C GLU A 91 -7.20 -11.36 12.65
N VAL A 92 -6.55 -10.30 12.17
CA VAL A 92 -5.37 -9.69 12.82
C VAL A 92 -5.77 -8.30 13.28
N THR A 93 -5.93 -8.14 14.59
CA THR A 93 -6.40 -6.88 15.19
C THR A 93 -5.33 -5.80 15.13
N GLY A 94 -5.77 -4.56 15.26
CA GLY A 94 -4.87 -3.42 15.41
C GLY A 94 -3.95 -3.53 16.63
N HIS A 95 -4.39 -4.21 17.70
CA HIS A 95 -3.54 -4.55 18.85
C HIS A 95 -2.33 -5.38 18.42
N THR A 96 -2.57 -6.45 17.67
CA THR A 96 -1.52 -7.32 17.15
C THR A 96 -0.60 -6.60 16.18
N LEU A 97 -1.13 -5.79 15.26
CA LEU A 97 -0.29 -5.02 14.34
C LEU A 97 0.61 -4.01 15.05
N TRP A 98 0.11 -3.38 16.12
CA TRP A 98 0.92 -2.49 16.95
C TRP A 98 2.06 -3.27 17.62
N LEU A 99 1.79 -4.45 18.20
CA LEU A 99 2.81 -5.30 18.82
C LEU A 99 3.87 -5.76 17.80
N LEU A 100 3.42 -6.19 16.62
CA LEU A 100 4.31 -6.60 15.52
C LEU A 100 5.16 -5.42 15.02
N MET A 101 4.59 -4.22 14.92
CA MET A 101 5.34 -3.02 14.57
C MET A 101 6.38 -2.68 15.63
N ALA A 102 6.01 -2.76 16.92
CA ALA A 102 6.93 -2.54 18.04
C ALA A 102 8.10 -3.55 18.03
N ALA A 103 7.87 -4.78 17.60
CA ALA A 103 8.88 -5.84 17.53
C ALA A 103 9.91 -5.69 16.40
N LEU A 104 9.67 -4.85 15.38
CA LEU A 104 10.62 -4.64 14.28
C LEU A 104 11.94 -4.03 14.77
N LYS A 105 13.08 -4.51 14.27
CA LYS A 105 14.42 -4.09 14.73
C LYS A 105 14.95 -2.80 14.07
N THR A 106 14.07 -2.03 13.43
CA THR A 106 14.38 -0.76 12.77
C THR A 106 13.30 0.28 13.08
N GLU A 107 13.65 1.56 12.99
CA GLU A 107 12.73 2.69 13.12
C GLU A 107 12.13 3.14 11.77
N ASN A 108 12.76 2.75 10.65
CA ASN A 108 12.34 3.10 9.29
C ASN A 108 11.20 2.18 8.81
N VAL A 109 10.03 2.32 9.43
CA VAL A 109 8.88 1.44 9.21
C VAL A 109 7.75 2.19 8.54
N THR A 110 7.25 1.69 7.40
CA THR A 110 6.06 2.24 6.75
C THR A 110 5.00 1.16 6.59
N PHE A 111 3.84 1.35 7.22
CA PHE A 111 2.66 0.51 6.94
C PHE A 111 1.72 1.26 6.01
N VAL A 112 1.27 0.61 4.95
CA VAL A 112 0.26 1.12 4.01
C VAL A 112 -0.95 0.21 4.09
N ILE A 113 -2.06 0.72 4.62
CA ILE A 113 -3.23 -0.08 4.98
C ILE A 113 -4.42 0.41 4.14
N ASP A 114 -4.83 -0.39 3.18
CA ASP A 114 -6.01 -0.16 2.36
C ASP A 114 -7.14 -1.13 2.69
N THR A 115 -7.87 -0.82 3.77
CA THR A 115 -9.03 -1.57 4.21
C THR A 115 -10.16 -0.63 4.61
N ILE A 116 -11.37 -1.16 4.62
CA ILE A 116 -12.48 -0.53 5.36
C ILE A 116 -12.06 -0.39 6.83
N TYR A 117 -12.33 0.76 7.45
CA TYR A 117 -11.92 1.11 8.83
C TYR A 117 -10.40 1.18 9.11
N SER A 118 -9.56 1.35 8.08
CA SER A 118 -8.09 1.37 8.20
C SER A 118 -7.55 2.36 9.25
N GLY A 119 -8.22 3.50 9.46
CA GLY A 119 -7.86 4.48 10.49
C GLY A 119 -7.94 3.97 11.94
N GLY A 120 -8.80 3.01 12.26
CA GLY A 120 -8.89 2.39 13.60
C GLY A 120 -7.95 1.19 13.79
N LEU A 121 -7.26 0.79 12.73
CA LEU A 121 -6.39 -0.39 12.71
C LEU A 121 -5.05 -0.13 13.40
N VAL A 122 -4.58 1.12 13.45
CA VAL A 122 -3.24 1.41 13.97
C VAL A 122 -3.24 2.47 15.08
N SER A 123 -4.32 3.23 15.25
CA SER A 123 -4.45 4.17 16.38
C SER A 123 -5.89 4.34 16.85
N SER A 124 -6.06 4.45 18.17
CA SER A 124 -7.30 4.85 18.81
C SER A 124 -7.44 6.38 18.96
N ALA A 125 -6.73 7.20 18.18
CA ALA A 125 -6.85 8.66 18.29
C ALA A 125 -8.03 9.27 17.50
N LEU A 126 -8.57 8.56 16.49
CA LEU A 126 -9.61 9.09 15.59
C LEU A 126 -11.03 8.78 16.09
N LYS A 127 -11.87 9.80 16.33
CA LYS A 127 -13.29 9.63 16.69
C LYS A 127 -14.07 8.89 15.59
N SER A 128 -15.00 8.01 15.96
CA SER A 128 -15.93 7.33 15.04
C SER A 128 -17.40 7.61 15.35
N SER A 129 -18.27 7.49 14.35
CA SER A 129 -19.72 7.35 14.52
C SER A 129 -20.10 5.86 14.66
N GLN A 130 -21.14 5.59 15.45
CA GLN A 130 -21.60 4.26 15.84
C GLN A 130 -21.98 3.40 14.63
N LEU A 131 -21.24 2.31 14.41
CA LEU A 131 -21.66 1.13 13.66
C LEU A 131 -21.36 -0.08 14.55
N GLU A 132 -22.35 -0.94 14.77
CA GLU A 132 -22.26 -2.07 15.71
C GLU A 132 -21.25 -3.13 15.25
N GLY A 133 -20.15 -3.30 15.99
CA GLY A 133 -19.34 -4.52 15.89
C GLY A 133 -20.02 -5.64 16.70
N LYS A 134 -20.32 -6.77 16.05
CA LYS A 134 -20.93 -7.95 16.70
C LYS A 134 -19.91 -9.02 17.10
N PHE A 135 -18.65 -8.86 16.68
CA PHE A 135 -17.61 -9.87 16.83
C PHE A 135 -16.74 -9.61 18.05
N GLN A 136 -16.34 -10.67 18.77
CA GLN A 136 -15.37 -10.59 19.84
C GLN A 136 -13.98 -11.01 19.35
N VAL A 137 -12.94 -10.45 19.97
CA VAL A 137 -11.56 -10.91 19.74
C VAL A 137 -11.45 -12.40 20.11
N SER A 138 -10.99 -13.22 19.17
CA SER A 138 -10.89 -14.67 19.35
C SER A 138 -9.85 -15.05 20.44
N PRO A 139 -10.00 -16.20 21.12
CA PRO A 139 -9.01 -16.67 22.09
C PRO A 139 -7.61 -16.85 21.50
N GLU A 140 -7.52 -17.28 20.24
CA GLU A 140 -6.26 -17.44 19.50
C GLU A 140 -5.54 -16.09 19.31
N GLU A 141 -6.30 -15.04 18.97
CA GLU A 141 -5.76 -13.68 18.82
C GLU A 141 -5.24 -13.15 20.16
N LYS A 142 -5.99 -13.33 21.26
CA LYS A 142 -5.55 -12.94 22.61
C LYS A 142 -4.28 -13.68 23.06
N ALA A 143 -4.21 -14.99 22.80
CA ALA A 143 -3.03 -15.79 23.14
C ALA A 143 -1.79 -15.33 22.36
N TYR A 144 -1.97 -14.95 21.08
CA TYR A 144 -0.89 -14.40 20.26
C TYR A 144 -0.39 -13.05 20.80
N GLN A 145 -1.31 -12.15 21.17
CA GLN A 145 -0.98 -10.87 21.78
C GLN A 145 -0.21 -11.05 23.10
N ALA A 146 -0.65 -11.96 23.98
CA ALA A 146 0.01 -12.26 25.24
C ALA A 146 1.46 -12.73 25.04
N THR A 147 1.71 -13.55 24.01
CA THR A 147 3.06 -14.00 23.64
C THR A 147 3.96 -12.82 23.27
N TRP A 148 3.44 -11.86 22.48
CA TRP A 148 4.21 -10.68 22.09
C TRP A 148 4.43 -9.69 23.22
N LEU A 149 3.44 -9.48 24.08
CA LEU A 149 3.61 -8.68 25.30
C LEU A 149 4.77 -9.22 26.14
N GLN A 150 4.82 -10.54 26.36
CA GLN A 150 5.93 -11.19 27.07
C GLN A 150 7.27 -11.00 26.34
N ARG A 151 7.32 -11.22 25.03
CA ARG A 151 8.55 -11.04 24.22
C ARG A 151 9.08 -9.60 24.24
N LEU A 152 8.18 -8.62 24.30
CA LEU A 152 8.52 -7.20 24.35
C LEU A 152 8.77 -6.69 25.78
N GLY A 153 8.51 -7.50 26.80
CA GLY A 153 8.59 -7.07 28.20
C GLY A 153 7.57 -5.99 28.57
N LEU A 154 6.41 -5.97 27.90
CA LEU A 154 5.35 -4.99 28.13
C LEU A 154 4.25 -5.58 29.01
N SER A 155 3.81 -4.83 30.03
CA SER A 155 2.57 -5.13 30.74
C SER A 155 1.37 -4.76 29.88
N ALA A 156 0.21 -5.40 30.14
CA ALA A 156 -1.03 -5.07 29.44
C ALA A 156 -1.42 -3.60 29.63
N GLU A 157 -1.25 -3.06 30.85
CA GLU A 157 -1.56 -1.65 31.15
C GLU A 157 -0.68 -0.69 30.35
N GLU A 158 0.63 -0.92 30.32
CA GLU A 158 1.56 -0.06 29.59
C GLU A 158 1.31 -0.16 28.07
N PHE A 159 1.02 -1.35 27.55
CA PHE A 159 0.63 -1.54 26.16
C PHE A 159 -0.59 -0.68 25.78
N ILE A 160 -1.67 -0.73 26.56
CA ILE A 160 -2.88 0.06 26.30
C ILE A 160 -2.59 1.56 26.39
N LYS A 161 -1.79 1.98 27.38
CA LYS A 161 -1.36 3.37 27.51
C LYS A 161 -0.57 3.84 26.28
N GLN A 162 0.38 3.05 25.79
CA GLN A 162 1.16 3.40 24.60
C GLN A 162 0.33 3.42 23.32
N ARG A 163 -0.61 2.48 23.16
CA ARG A 163 -1.55 2.48 22.03
C ARG A 163 -2.42 3.75 21.97
N ARG A 164 -2.85 4.26 23.13
CA ARG A 164 -3.59 5.53 23.25
C ARG A 164 -2.74 6.74 22.87
N ILE A 165 -1.41 6.67 23.05
CA ILE A 165 -0.48 7.72 22.65
C ILE A 165 -0.27 7.73 21.13
N GLY A 166 -0.11 6.55 20.51
CA GLY A 166 0.03 6.45 19.06
C GLY A 166 0.75 5.17 18.61
N ILE A 167 1.35 5.23 17.43
CA ILE A 167 2.09 4.11 16.83
C ILE A 167 3.50 4.01 17.43
N PRO A 168 4.08 2.80 17.56
CA PRO A 168 5.33 2.61 18.30
C PRO A 168 6.57 2.98 17.47
N LYS A 169 6.49 2.88 16.14
CA LYS A 169 7.59 3.11 15.21
C LYS A 169 7.08 3.74 13.92
N GLY A 170 7.98 4.36 13.17
CA GLY A 170 7.74 4.82 11.80
C GLY A 170 6.42 5.56 11.55
N VAL A 171 5.76 5.19 10.46
CA VAL A 171 4.55 5.84 9.92
C VAL A 171 3.54 4.81 9.43
N VAL A 172 2.27 5.18 9.48
CA VAL A 172 1.18 4.41 8.88
C VAL A 172 0.33 5.30 8.00
N LEU A 173 0.15 4.88 6.74
CA LEU A 173 -0.76 5.48 5.78
C LEU A 173 -2.01 4.60 5.69
N ALA A 174 -3.13 5.10 6.23
CA ALA A 174 -4.42 4.45 6.19
C ALA A 174 -5.27 5.03 5.06
N SER A 175 -5.97 4.18 4.32
CA SER A 175 -6.75 4.60 3.15
C SER A 175 -7.98 5.45 3.46
N ALA A 176 -8.52 5.35 4.68
CA ALA A 176 -9.71 6.08 5.09
C ALA A 176 -9.67 6.37 6.60
N ARG A 177 -10.39 7.42 7.00
CA ARG A 177 -10.66 7.65 8.42
C ARG A 177 -11.43 6.48 9.03
N ARG A 178 -11.37 6.40 10.37
CA ARG A 178 -12.07 5.36 11.13
C ARG A 178 -13.55 5.30 10.77
N ASP A 179 -14.23 6.43 10.60
CA ASP A 179 -15.66 6.57 10.28
C ASP A 179 -16.02 6.42 8.78
N GLN A 180 -15.05 6.09 7.91
CA GLN A 180 -15.25 6.04 6.47
C GLN A 180 -14.96 4.66 5.87
N PHE A 181 -15.54 4.42 4.70
CA PHE A 181 -15.26 3.24 3.89
C PHE A 181 -14.11 3.54 2.93
N ALA A 182 -13.20 2.57 2.78
CA ALA A 182 -12.24 2.58 1.68
C ALA A 182 -12.95 2.11 0.40
N ILE A 183 -12.77 2.83 -0.69
CA ILE A 183 -13.43 2.56 -1.96
C ILE A 183 -12.59 1.56 -2.76
N ASP A 184 -13.21 0.45 -3.15
CA ASP A 184 -12.72 -0.40 -4.24
C ASP A 184 -13.30 0.13 -5.56
N ALA A 185 -12.47 0.86 -6.30
CA ALA A 185 -12.89 1.58 -7.49
C ALA A 185 -12.78 0.69 -8.73
N SER A 186 -13.76 0.84 -9.63
CA SER A 186 -13.74 0.21 -10.94
C SER A 186 -12.99 1.12 -11.92
N PHE A 187 -12.01 0.55 -12.63
CA PHE A 187 -11.18 1.22 -13.62
C PHE A 187 -11.33 0.54 -14.99
N ASN A 188 -12.55 0.58 -15.52
CA ASN A 188 -12.98 -0.09 -16.74
C ASN A 188 -12.86 -1.64 -16.65
N ASP A 189 -11.69 -2.19 -16.94
CA ASP A 189 -11.47 -3.64 -17.08
C ASP A 189 -10.80 -4.31 -15.87
N PHE A 190 -10.61 -3.57 -14.77
CA PHE A 190 -10.13 -4.09 -13.49
C PHE A 190 -10.63 -3.27 -12.29
N HIS A 191 -10.45 -3.80 -11.09
CA HIS A 191 -10.79 -3.14 -9.82
C HIS A 191 -9.53 -2.96 -8.97
N ALA A 192 -9.50 -1.90 -8.18
CA ALA A 192 -8.45 -1.65 -7.20
C ALA A 192 -8.91 -0.67 -6.11
N GLY A 193 -8.33 -0.80 -4.92
CA GLY A 193 -8.46 0.23 -3.88
C GLY A 193 -8.07 1.60 -4.40
N LEU A 194 -8.99 2.57 -4.29
CA LEU A 194 -8.81 3.93 -4.82
C LEU A 194 -7.56 4.58 -4.22
N PHE A 195 -7.36 4.40 -2.90
CA PHE A 195 -6.18 4.87 -2.21
C PHE A 195 -4.92 4.18 -2.74
N THR A 196 -4.87 2.84 -2.78
CA THR A 196 -3.69 2.10 -3.24
C THR A 196 -3.28 2.49 -4.65
N TYR A 197 -4.22 2.60 -5.59
CA TYR A 197 -3.86 2.96 -6.96
C TYR A 197 -3.40 4.43 -7.03
N THR A 198 -4.13 5.37 -6.43
CA THR A 198 -3.75 6.80 -6.43
C THR A 198 -2.39 7.03 -5.76
N PHE A 199 -2.15 6.37 -4.62
CA PHE A 199 -0.88 6.39 -3.91
C PHE A 199 0.27 5.84 -4.78
N THR A 200 0.06 4.68 -5.39
CA THR A 200 1.05 4.05 -6.27
C THR A 200 1.39 4.97 -7.45
N GLN A 201 0.35 5.46 -8.13
CA GLN A 201 0.46 6.31 -9.30
C GLN A 201 1.20 7.62 -8.99
N TYR A 202 0.86 8.26 -7.88
CA TYR A 202 1.53 9.49 -7.44
C TYR A 202 3.04 9.28 -7.26
N LEU A 203 3.45 8.19 -6.59
CA LEU A 203 4.88 7.93 -6.34
C LEU A 203 5.66 7.52 -7.60
N TRP A 204 4.98 6.95 -8.60
CA TRP A 204 5.56 6.70 -9.93
C TRP A 204 5.87 8.01 -10.67
N GLN A 205 4.98 8.99 -10.58
CA GLN A 205 5.11 10.28 -11.27
C GLN A 205 5.82 11.37 -10.46
N GLN A 206 6.02 11.17 -9.16
CA GLN A 206 6.72 12.15 -8.33
C GLN A 206 8.11 12.42 -8.89
N SER A 207 8.37 13.70 -9.15
CA SER A 207 9.69 14.21 -9.52
C SER A 207 10.46 14.62 -8.26
N GLY A 208 11.66 14.09 -8.09
CA GLY A 208 12.52 14.40 -6.95
C GLY A 208 12.05 13.81 -5.60
N ASN A 209 12.73 14.25 -4.54
CA ASN A 209 12.50 13.78 -3.18
C ASN A 209 11.70 14.81 -2.39
N LEU A 210 10.37 14.66 -2.39
CA LEU A 210 9.50 15.35 -1.45
C LEU A 210 9.56 14.68 -0.07
N THR A 211 9.26 15.45 0.97
CA THR A 211 9.03 14.88 2.29
C THR A 211 7.76 14.01 2.26
N LEU A 212 7.69 13.05 3.17
CA LEU A 212 6.52 12.19 3.34
C LEU A 212 5.26 13.02 3.57
N GLY A 213 5.35 14.08 4.39
CA GLY A 213 4.24 14.99 4.64
C GLY A 213 3.71 15.66 3.38
N GLU A 214 4.60 16.21 2.56
CA GLU A 214 4.23 16.84 1.28
C GLU A 214 3.63 15.84 0.30
N SER A 215 4.28 14.67 0.13
CA SER A 215 3.76 13.59 -0.70
C SER A 215 2.37 13.17 -0.24
N PHE A 216 2.17 12.97 1.06
CA PHE A 216 0.89 12.55 1.62
C PHE A 216 -0.21 13.58 1.41
N VAL A 217 0.07 14.87 1.58
CA VAL A 217 -0.91 15.94 1.31
C VAL A 217 -1.39 15.90 -0.14
N ASN A 218 -0.47 15.69 -1.10
CA ASN A 218 -0.84 15.59 -2.50
C ASN A 218 -1.61 14.31 -2.83
N ILE A 219 -1.20 13.17 -2.25
CA ILE A 219 -1.92 11.90 -2.37
C ILE A 219 -3.34 12.03 -1.82
N ALA A 220 -3.50 12.57 -0.60
CA ALA A 220 -4.79 12.76 0.04
C ALA A 220 -5.69 13.69 -0.78
N ARG A 221 -5.15 14.79 -1.34
CA ARG A 221 -5.89 15.67 -2.25
C ARG A 221 -6.43 14.92 -3.46
N ASN A 222 -5.60 14.08 -4.10
CA ASN A 222 -5.99 13.31 -5.27
C ASN A 222 -7.06 12.25 -4.94
N VAL A 223 -6.91 11.55 -3.83
CA VAL A 223 -7.90 10.55 -3.38
C VAL A 223 -9.24 11.22 -3.08
N ASN A 224 -9.24 12.34 -2.35
CA ASN A 224 -10.45 13.10 -2.07
C ASN A 224 -11.14 13.53 -3.37
N ALA A 225 -10.41 14.12 -4.32
CA ALA A 225 -10.97 14.57 -5.60
C ALA A 225 -11.59 13.41 -6.40
N LEU A 226 -10.89 12.28 -6.52
CA LEU A 226 -11.40 11.11 -7.24
C LEU A 226 -12.60 10.46 -6.54
N SER A 227 -12.60 10.40 -5.20
CA SER A 227 -13.73 9.87 -4.43
C SER A 227 -14.99 10.71 -4.63
N PHE A 228 -14.84 12.05 -4.65
CA PHE A 228 -15.93 12.99 -4.82
C PHE A 228 -16.57 12.90 -6.21
N GLU A 229 -15.76 12.73 -7.26
CA GLU A 229 -16.25 12.51 -8.63
C GLU A 229 -17.12 11.24 -8.75
N GLN A 230 -16.89 10.25 -7.88
CA GLN A 230 -17.68 9.03 -7.80
C GLN A 230 -18.88 9.14 -6.84
N GLY A 231 -19.17 10.34 -6.32
CA GLY A 231 -20.26 10.57 -5.36
C GLY A 231 -19.98 10.01 -3.97
N ASN A 232 -18.72 9.72 -3.65
CA ASN A 232 -18.29 9.17 -2.37
C ASN A 232 -17.38 10.17 -1.62
N PHE A 233 -16.97 9.81 -0.40
CA PHE A 233 -15.99 10.56 0.37
C PHE A 233 -14.99 9.60 1.02
N GLN A 234 -13.71 9.75 0.69
CA GLN A 234 -12.63 8.98 1.28
C GLN A 234 -11.45 9.90 1.60
N GLU A 235 -11.14 10.01 2.89
CA GLU A 235 -10.05 10.84 3.41
C GLU A 235 -8.95 9.93 3.99
N PRO A 236 -7.81 9.76 3.29
CA PRO A 236 -6.68 9.03 3.84
C PRO A 236 -6.13 9.68 5.10
N VAL A 237 -5.56 8.87 6.01
CA VAL A 237 -4.96 9.35 7.25
C VAL A 237 -3.50 8.94 7.36
N LEU A 238 -2.65 9.88 7.79
CA LEU A 238 -1.26 9.62 8.14
C LEU A 238 -1.11 9.60 9.65
N PHE A 239 -0.66 8.48 10.19
CA PHE A 239 -0.16 8.38 11.56
C PHE A 239 1.36 8.41 11.56
N VAL A 240 1.90 9.18 12.49
CA VAL A 240 3.35 9.33 12.69
C VAL A 240 3.65 9.00 14.14
N LYS A 241 4.76 8.29 14.41
CA LYS A 241 5.23 8.05 15.77
C LYS A 241 5.30 9.38 16.52
N PRO A 242 4.65 9.52 17.70
CA PRO A 242 4.69 10.77 18.46
C PRO A 242 6.12 11.22 18.78
N ASN A 243 6.34 12.53 18.81
CA ASN A 243 7.65 13.15 19.08
C ASN A 243 8.77 12.71 18.12
N SER A 244 8.45 12.52 16.83
CA SER A 244 9.43 12.18 15.78
C SER A 244 9.42 13.20 14.64
N ASP A 245 10.47 13.16 13.82
CA ASP A 245 10.64 13.98 12.61
C ASP A 245 10.19 13.24 11.33
N TYR A 246 9.54 12.08 11.44
CA TYR A 246 9.35 11.16 10.31
C TYR A 246 8.50 11.73 9.17
N GLN A 247 7.64 12.71 9.44
CA GLN A 247 6.91 13.43 8.39
C GLN A 247 7.83 14.27 7.48
N GLN A 248 9.01 14.67 7.97
CA GLN A 248 10.02 15.42 7.22
C GLN A 248 11.00 14.50 6.48
N ARG A 249 10.92 13.18 6.70
CA ARG A 249 11.74 12.19 5.99
C ARG A 249 11.10 11.86 4.63
N PRO A 250 11.87 11.32 3.66
CA PRO A 250 11.30 10.83 2.40
C PRO A 250 10.27 9.69 2.62
N MET A 251 9.39 9.49 1.64
CA MET A 251 8.51 8.31 1.61
C MET A 251 9.33 7.01 1.77
N TYR A 252 8.85 6.08 2.60
CA TYR A 252 9.57 4.85 2.97
C TYR A 252 10.95 5.08 3.62
N PHE A 253 11.28 6.28 4.08
CA PHE A 253 12.60 6.63 4.64
C PHE A 253 13.78 6.45 3.68
N ILE A 254 13.52 6.39 2.37
CA ILE A 254 14.53 6.27 1.32
C ILE A 254 14.21 7.23 0.17
N GLY A 255 15.23 7.85 -0.39
CA GLY A 255 15.08 8.69 -1.59
C GLY A 255 14.66 7.86 -2.80
N VAL A 256 13.93 8.48 -3.72
CA VAL A 256 13.58 7.92 -5.02
C VAL A 256 14.87 7.59 -5.78
N GLN A 257 14.95 6.38 -6.35
CA GLN A 257 16.15 5.84 -7.01
C GLN A 257 16.07 5.87 -8.55
N ALA A 258 14.99 6.42 -9.10
CA ALA A 258 14.68 6.39 -10.53
C ALA A 258 14.03 7.72 -11.00
N PRO A 259 14.04 8.03 -12.30
CA PRO A 259 13.28 9.14 -12.88
C PRO A 259 11.78 8.82 -12.92
N SER A 260 10.93 9.85 -12.90
CA SER A 260 9.48 9.71 -12.99
C SER A 260 9.07 8.94 -14.26
N ALA A 261 8.09 8.06 -14.13
CA ALA A 261 7.65 7.19 -15.21
C ALA A 261 6.17 6.79 -15.01
N GLU A 262 5.55 6.32 -16.08
CA GLU A 262 4.17 5.81 -16.09
C GLU A 262 4.13 4.27 -16.09
N GLY A 263 5.25 3.62 -16.39
CA GLY A 263 5.33 2.17 -16.42
C GLY A 263 6.74 1.60 -16.50
N VAL A 264 6.80 0.29 -16.66
CA VAL A 264 8.04 -0.49 -16.75
C VAL A 264 7.86 -1.68 -17.67
N ILE A 265 8.91 -2.07 -18.40
CA ILE A 265 8.96 -3.32 -19.14
C ILE A 265 9.08 -4.49 -18.14
N THR A 266 8.11 -5.41 -18.15
CA THR A 266 8.13 -6.60 -17.27
C THR A 266 8.69 -7.83 -17.99
N GLN A 267 8.44 -7.95 -19.30
CA GLN A 267 8.94 -9.06 -20.11
C GLN A 267 9.25 -8.58 -21.54
N VAL A 268 10.25 -9.22 -22.14
CA VAL A 268 10.61 -9.03 -23.56
C VAL A 268 10.55 -10.38 -24.24
N LYS A 269 9.70 -10.50 -25.25
CA LYS A 269 9.59 -11.67 -26.14
C LYS A 269 9.94 -11.24 -27.56
N GLU A 270 10.20 -12.19 -28.46
CA GLU A 270 10.70 -11.93 -29.82
C GLU A 270 9.87 -10.86 -30.58
N ASN A 271 8.55 -10.89 -30.46
CA ASN A 271 7.65 -10.00 -31.22
C ASN A 271 6.74 -9.11 -30.35
N GLN A 272 6.91 -9.12 -29.03
CA GLN A 272 6.03 -8.41 -28.11
C GLN A 272 6.74 -8.08 -26.80
N ILE A 273 6.49 -6.88 -26.30
CA ILE A 273 6.99 -6.37 -25.03
C ILE A 273 5.80 -6.32 -24.07
N GLU A 274 5.92 -6.97 -22.92
CA GLU A 274 4.94 -6.81 -21.84
C GLU A 274 5.37 -5.64 -20.96
N ILE A 275 4.42 -4.77 -20.65
CA ILE A 275 4.64 -3.55 -19.89
C ILE A 275 3.63 -3.45 -18.75
N TRP A 276 4.07 -2.98 -17.60
CA TRP A 276 3.20 -2.68 -16.47
C TRP A 276 2.99 -1.17 -16.36
N LEU A 277 1.74 -0.74 -16.26
CA LEU A 277 1.27 0.65 -16.46
C LEU A 277 0.65 1.28 -15.21
N GLY A 278 1.04 0.83 -14.01
CA GLY A 278 0.45 1.36 -12.77
C GLY A 278 0.91 2.76 -12.36
N GLY A 279 1.80 3.39 -13.13
CA GLY A 279 2.13 4.82 -13.01
C GLY A 279 1.26 5.72 -13.89
N VAL A 280 0.41 5.18 -14.77
CA VAL A 280 -0.53 5.96 -15.58
C VAL A 280 -1.64 6.50 -14.67
N ASN A 281 -2.02 7.77 -14.87
CA ASN A 281 -3.13 8.39 -14.16
C ASN A 281 -4.43 7.59 -14.40
N PRO A 282 -5.22 7.25 -13.36
CA PRO A 282 -6.44 6.47 -13.53
C PRO A 282 -7.41 7.01 -14.58
N LYS A 283 -7.55 8.34 -14.69
CA LYS A 283 -8.42 9.00 -15.69
C LYS A 283 -7.91 8.83 -17.13
N ASN A 284 -6.59 8.77 -17.29
CA ASN A 284 -5.96 8.59 -18.61
C ASN A 284 -5.99 7.12 -19.02
N LEU A 285 -5.95 6.19 -18.06
CA LEU A 285 -5.90 4.75 -18.32
C LEU A 285 -7.13 4.27 -19.11
N GLU A 286 -8.30 4.85 -18.87
CA GLU A 286 -9.53 4.58 -19.62
C GLU A 286 -9.41 4.95 -21.11
N ASN A 287 -8.70 6.05 -21.40
CA ASN A 287 -8.52 6.59 -22.74
C ASN A 287 -7.21 6.13 -23.40
N LEU A 288 -6.45 5.26 -22.72
CA LEU A 288 -5.20 4.71 -23.21
C LEU A 288 -5.48 3.64 -24.27
N ASN A 289 -5.59 4.08 -25.52
CA ASN A 289 -5.92 3.25 -26.67
C ASN A 289 -4.66 2.72 -27.40
N LYS A 290 -4.86 1.91 -28.45
CA LYS A 290 -3.80 1.27 -29.28
C LYS A 290 -2.87 2.25 -30.04
N SER A 291 -3.03 3.55 -29.85
CA SER A 291 -2.14 4.59 -30.39
C SER A 291 -1.23 5.21 -29.32
N ALA A 292 -1.36 4.81 -28.06
CA ALA A 292 -0.49 5.28 -26.99
C ALA A 292 0.96 4.87 -27.26
N VAL A 293 1.86 5.83 -27.09
CA VAL A 293 3.28 5.69 -27.34
C VAL A 293 4.03 6.05 -26.06
N PHE A 294 4.99 5.21 -25.69
CA PHE A 294 5.83 5.40 -24.52
C PHE A 294 7.29 5.47 -24.93
N GLU A 295 8.02 6.43 -24.36
CA GLU A 295 9.46 6.52 -24.44
C GLU A 295 10.07 5.52 -23.46
N ILE A 296 11.03 4.73 -23.92
CA ILE A 296 11.91 3.97 -23.03
C ILE A 296 12.97 4.92 -22.51
N ILE A 297 13.13 5.05 -21.20
CA ILE A 297 14.09 5.96 -20.58
C ILE A 297 15.16 5.22 -19.77
N ASN A 298 16.38 5.74 -19.75
CA ASN A 298 17.46 5.28 -18.87
C ASN A 298 17.35 5.88 -17.45
N ALA A 299 18.31 5.58 -16.57
CA ALA A 299 18.35 6.07 -15.20
C ALA A 299 18.45 7.61 -15.12
N GLU A 300 19.03 8.24 -16.15
CA GLU A 300 19.15 9.69 -16.29
C GLU A 300 17.88 10.33 -16.89
N GLY A 301 16.85 9.54 -17.22
CA GLY A 301 15.60 10.02 -17.83
C GLY A 301 15.69 10.35 -19.32
N GLN A 302 16.79 9.98 -19.97
CA GLN A 302 17.03 10.18 -21.40
C GLN A 302 16.37 9.08 -22.23
N GLN A 303 15.76 9.48 -23.34
CA GLN A 303 15.10 8.55 -24.26
C GLN A 303 16.12 7.61 -24.93
N GLN A 304 15.85 6.31 -24.87
CA GLN A 304 16.63 5.25 -25.49
C GLN A 304 15.92 4.59 -26.67
N GLY A 305 14.59 4.70 -26.71
CA GLY A 305 13.75 4.06 -27.72
C GLY A 305 12.29 4.41 -27.49
N THR A 306 11.40 3.81 -28.29
CA THR A 306 9.96 4.08 -28.22
C THR A 306 9.19 2.78 -28.36
N VAL A 307 8.12 2.61 -27.60
CA VAL A 307 7.18 1.48 -27.77
C VAL A 307 5.77 1.99 -28.02
N LYS A 308 5.01 1.25 -28.82
CA LYS A 308 3.59 1.50 -29.07
C LYS A 308 2.75 0.42 -28.43
N LEU A 309 1.77 0.83 -27.64
CA LEU A 309 0.79 -0.06 -27.04
C LEU A 309 -0.11 -0.67 -28.13
N GLU A 310 -0.22 -1.99 -28.16
CA GLU A 310 -1.10 -2.72 -29.08
C GLU A 310 -2.40 -3.18 -28.39
N SER A 311 -2.31 -3.54 -27.11
CA SER A 311 -3.45 -3.96 -26.30
C SER A 311 -3.12 -3.82 -24.81
N ARG A 312 -4.14 -3.88 -23.96
CA ARG A 312 -4.03 -3.80 -22.50
C ARG A 312 -5.12 -4.66 -21.85
N LYS A 313 -4.81 -5.24 -20.70
CA LYS A 313 -5.75 -5.82 -19.74
C LYS A 313 -5.38 -5.37 -18.33
N GLY A 314 -6.23 -4.57 -17.70
CA GLY A 314 -5.93 -3.90 -16.43
C GLY A 314 -4.62 -3.11 -16.54
N LEU A 315 -3.72 -3.26 -15.58
CA LEU A 315 -2.43 -2.56 -15.63
C LEU A 315 -1.37 -3.22 -16.52
N VAL A 316 -1.69 -4.31 -17.22
CA VAL A 316 -0.74 -5.02 -18.08
C VAL A 316 -1.00 -4.65 -19.54
N GLY A 317 -0.02 -4.03 -20.17
CA GLY A 317 -0.02 -3.68 -21.59
C GLY A 317 0.87 -4.61 -22.41
N TYR A 318 0.55 -4.72 -23.69
CA TYR A 318 1.36 -5.40 -24.68
C TYR A 318 1.74 -4.40 -25.77
N ALA A 319 3.03 -4.27 -26.04
CA ALA A 319 3.57 -3.23 -26.90
C ALA A 319 4.59 -3.77 -27.90
N LYS A 320 4.86 -2.98 -28.94
CA LYS A 320 5.95 -3.21 -29.91
C LYS A 320 6.92 -2.06 -29.93
N LEU A 321 8.19 -2.37 -30.16
CA LEU A 321 9.22 -1.37 -30.38
C LEU A 321 8.93 -0.59 -31.68
N LEU A 322 8.83 0.74 -31.57
CA LEU A 322 8.86 1.66 -32.70
C LEU A 322 10.27 2.24 -32.77
N ALA A 323 10.94 2.09 -33.92
CA ALA A 323 12.21 2.69 -34.31
C ALA A 323 13.10 3.26 -33.17
N SER A 324 14.21 2.57 -32.88
CA SER A 324 15.20 3.04 -31.91
C SER A 324 16.35 3.75 -32.63
N PRO A 325 16.72 4.99 -32.28
CA PRO A 325 17.86 5.70 -32.87
C PRO A 325 19.22 5.05 -32.53
N THR A 326 19.24 4.19 -31.51
CA THR A 326 20.39 3.41 -31.03
C THR A 326 20.01 1.94 -30.87
N SER A 327 20.96 1.01 -30.96
CA SER A 327 20.72 -0.42 -30.67
C SER A 327 20.39 -0.59 -29.18
N ILE A 328 19.12 -0.51 -28.82
CA ILE A 328 18.68 -0.68 -27.44
C ILE A 328 18.64 -2.17 -27.09
N SER A 329 19.28 -2.56 -25.98
CA SER A 329 19.11 -3.89 -25.41
C SER A 329 17.84 -3.89 -24.57
N LEU A 330 16.73 -4.35 -25.16
CA LEU A 330 15.46 -4.50 -24.45
C LEU A 330 15.59 -5.56 -23.36
N LYS A 331 15.27 -5.17 -22.13
CA LYS A 331 15.24 -6.07 -20.97
C LYS A 331 14.18 -5.62 -19.96
N PRO A 332 13.71 -6.53 -19.08
CA PRO A 332 12.87 -6.16 -17.95
C PRO A 332 13.52 -5.08 -17.07
N GLY A 333 12.69 -4.21 -16.49
CA GLY A 333 13.10 -3.12 -15.60
C GLY A 333 13.36 -1.78 -16.29
N LEU A 334 13.33 -1.70 -17.63
CA LEU A 334 13.40 -0.43 -18.34
C LEU A 334 12.12 0.38 -18.13
N LEU A 335 12.26 1.65 -17.76
CA LEU A 335 11.14 2.53 -17.42
C LEU A 335 10.52 3.14 -18.67
N LEU A 336 9.23 3.46 -18.57
CA LEU A 336 8.41 3.97 -19.65
C LEU A 336 7.81 5.32 -19.26
N ARG A 337 8.00 6.31 -20.12
CA ARG A 337 7.37 7.63 -19.99
C ARG A 337 6.35 7.85 -21.10
N GLU A 338 5.12 8.23 -20.75
CA GLU A 338 4.09 8.52 -21.74
C GLU A 338 4.51 9.73 -22.60
N ARG A 339 4.45 9.60 -23.92
CA ARG A 339 4.74 10.71 -24.83
C ARG A 339 3.49 11.58 -24.94
N VAL A 340 3.59 12.84 -24.52
CA VAL A 340 2.48 13.81 -24.62
C VAL A 340 2.06 13.93 -26.09
N ARG A 341 0.80 13.64 -26.39
CA ARG A 341 0.24 13.83 -27.73
C ARG A 341 0.23 15.33 -28.01
N ALA A 342 0.88 15.78 -29.07
CA ALA A 342 0.51 17.06 -29.66
C ALA A 342 -0.95 16.91 -30.12
N THR A 343 -1.87 17.67 -29.53
CA THR A 343 -3.21 17.83 -30.10
C THR A 343 -3.04 18.23 -31.57
N PRO A 344 -3.69 17.55 -32.53
CA PRO A 344 -3.65 18.01 -33.90
C PRO A 344 -4.17 19.45 -33.90
N SER A 345 -3.36 20.37 -34.43
CA SER A 345 -3.86 21.69 -34.82
C SER A 345 -5.09 21.46 -35.70
N ARG A 346 -6.24 21.90 -35.20
CA ARG A 346 -7.53 21.82 -35.91
C ARG A 346 -7.46 22.58 -37.23
#